data_AF-S2RC54-F1
#
_entry.id   AF-S2RC54-F1
#
_cell.length_a   1.000
_cell.length_b   1.000
_cell.length_c   1.000
_cell.angle_alpha   90.00
_cell.angle_beta   90.00
_cell.angle_gamma   90.00
#
_symmetry.space_group_name_H-M   'P 1'
#
loop_
_entity.id
_entity.type
_entity.pdbx_description
1 polymer ?
#
loop_
_entity_poly.entity_id
_entity_poly.type
_entity_poly.pdbx_seq_one_letter_code
_entity_poly.pdbx_strand_id
1 'polypeptide(L)' 'MKLTILSTSDTHGFVLPTNYVKRDQDLPFSLAKAKTVLDAQKAAAEGPVVTIENGDWLQGSPLAYYVAK' A
#
# COMPACT_ATOMS: atom_id res chain seq x y z
N MET A 1 -27.67 -7.30 0.35
CA MET A 1 -26.40 -7.31 1.10
C MET A 1 -25.31 -6.79 0.17
N LYS A 2 -24.48 -5.84 0.62
CA LYS A 2 -23.39 -5.25 -0.18
C LYS A 2 -22.05 -5.63 0.46
N LEU A 3 -21.17 -6.25 -0.32
CA LEU A 3 -19.80 -6.60 0.07
C LEU A 3 -18.84 -5.68 -0.67
N THR A 4 -17.91 -5.06 0.04
CA THR A 4 -16.85 -4.23 -0.55
C THR A 4 -15.53 -4.99 -0.50
N ILE A 5 -14.84 -5.05 -1.63
CA ILE A 5 -13.48 -5.59 -1.72
C ILE A 5 -12.53 -4.45 -2.06
N LEU A 6 -11.53 -4.23 -1.21
CA LEU A 6 -10.45 -3.27 -1.42
C LEU A 6 -9.16 -4.04 -1.67
N SER A 7 -8.42 -3.67 -2.71
CA SER A 7 -7.20 -4.39 -3.08
C SER A 7 -6.04 -3.44 -3.32
N THR A 8 -4.84 -3.85 -2.89
CA THR A 8 -3.56 -3.33 -3.39
C THR A 8 -2.82 -4.44 -4.14
N SER A 9 -1.90 -4.07 -5.04
CA SER A 9 -1.11 -5.03 -5.84
C SER A 9 0.24 -4.40 -6.16
N ASP A 10 1.26 -5.23 -6.39
CA ASP A 10 2.56 -4.82 -6.94
C ASP A 10 3.21 -3.70 -6.12
N THR A 11 3.05 -3.79 -4.79
CA THR A 11 3.51 -2.73 -3.90
C THR A 11 5.03 -2.71 -3.76
N HIS A 12 5.70 -3.81 -4.13
CA HIS A 12 7.14 -3.96 -4.24
C HIS A 12 7.93 -3.47 -3.01
N GLY A 13 7.35 -3.49 -1.82
CA GLY A 13 7.95 -2.97 -0.59
C GLY A 13 8.05 -1.44 -0.51
N PHE A 14 7.34 -0.68 -1.35
CA PHE A 14 7.23 0.78 -1.25
C PHE A 14 6.31 1.21 -0.10
N VAL A 15 6.83 1.05 1.12
CA VAL A 15 6.12 1.38 2.36
C VAL A 15 6.00 2.89 2.58
N LEU A 16 7.09 3.64 2.34
CA LEU A 16 7.18 5.09 2.52
C LEU A 16 6.98 5.84 1.20
N PRO A 17 6.60 7.13 1.22
CA PRO A 17 6.35 7.94 0.02
C PRO A 17 7.62 8.39 -0.70
N THR A 18 8.48 7.45 -1.06
CA THR A 18 9.75 7.70 -1.72
C THR A 18 10.04 6.60 -2.73
N ASN A 19 10.68 6.97 -3.84
CA ASN A 19 11.28 6.02 -4.77
C ASN A 19 12.78 5.82 -4.51
N TYR A 20 13.28 6.37 -3.40
CA TYR A 20 14.68 6.32 -2.94
C TYR A 20 15.69 6.97 -3.88
N VAL A 21 15.26 7.77 -4.87
CA VAL A 21 16.15 8.50 -5.78
C VAL A 21 16.78 9.71 -5.10
N LYS A 22 16.05 10.35 -4.17
CA LYS A 22 16.52 11.48 -3.37
C LYS A 22 16.11 11.29 -1.91
N ARG A 23 16.85 11.93 -1.00
CA ARG A 23 16.45 12.02 0.40
C ARG A 23 15.22 12.90 0.55
N ASP A 24 14.47 12.68 1.63
CA ASP A 24 13.38 13.55 2.11
C ASP A 24 12.27 13.79 1.08
N GLN A 25 11.98 12.76 0.27
CA GLN A 25 10.87 12.78 -0.69
C GLN A 25 9.51 12.53 -0.01
N ASP A 26 8.48 13.17 -0.56
CA ASP A 26 7.07 12.87 -0.26
C ASP A 26 6.25 12.73 -1.56
N LEU A 27 6.39 11.58 -2.22
CA LEU A 27 5.74 11.28 -3.49
C LEU A 27 4.27 10.86 -3.29
N PRO A 28 3.39 11.05 -4.29
CA PRO A 28 1.96 10.77 -4.17
C PRO A 28 1.63 9.26 -4.27
N PHE A 29 2.51 8.39 -3.79
CA PHE A 29 2.28 6.95 -3.69
C PHE A 29 2.96 6.39 -2.44
N SER A 30 2.53 5.21 -1.99
CA SER A 30 3.13 4.33 -0.98
C SER A 30 2.03 3.55 -0.28
N LEU A 31 2.39 2.44 0.37
CA LEU A 31 1.46 1.74 1.27
C LEU A 31 1.02 2.62 2.44
N ALA A 32 1.90 3.47 2.99
CA ALA A 32 1.56 4.38 4.07
C ALA A 32 0.47 5.39 3.67
N LYS A 33 0.55 5.97 2.47
CA LYS A 33 -0.50 6.87 1.95
C LYS A 33 -1.76 6.10 1.52
N ALA A 34 -1.60 4.91 0.93
CA ALA A 34 -2.73 4.06 0.53
C ALA A 34 -3.60 3.69 1.75
N LYS A 35 -3.01 3.47 2.92
CA LYS A 35 -3.74 3.20 4.17
C LYS A 35 -4.80 4.25 4.47
N THR A 36 -4.49 5.55 4.33
CA THR A 36 -5.46 6.63 4.58
C THR A 36 -6.66 6.52 3.66
N VAL A 37 -6.45 6.19 2.38
CA VAL A 37 -7.52 6.00 1.41
C VAL A 37 -8.33 4.75 1.74
N LEU A 38 -7.66 3.63 2.04
CA LEU A 38 -8.32 2.37 2.41
C LEU A 38 -9.19 2.54 3.66
N ASP A 39 -8.70 3.25 4.68
CA ASP A 39 -9.45 3.50 5.91
C ASP A 39 -10.68 4.38 5.64
N ALA A 40 -10.57 5.39 4.77
CA ALA A 40 -11.71 6.19 4.34
C ALA A 40 -12.76 5.36 3.59
N GLN A 41 -12.33 4.47 2.69
CA GLN A 41 -13.25 3.57 1.98
C GLN A 41 -13.91 2.55 2.91
N LYS A 42 -13.17 2.04 3.90
CA LYS A 42 -13.72 1.16 4.94
C LYS A 42 -14.79 1.86 5.78
N ALA A 43 -14.53 3.11 6.19
CA ALA A 43 -15.47 3.90 6.99
C ALA A 43 -16.76 4.25 6.21
N ALA A 44 -16.67 4.42 4.90
CA ALA A 44 -17.82 4.75 4.04
C ALA A 44 -18.64 3.52 3.59
N ALA A 45 -18.20 2.30 3.89
CA ALA A 45 -18.87 1.09 3.42
C ALA A 45 -20.14 0.78 4.22
N GLU A 46 -21.23 0.49 3.52
CA GLU A 46 -22.55 0.16 4.11
C GLU A 46 -22.66 -1.33 4.56
N GLY A 47 -21.59 -2.10 4.44
CA GLY A 47 -21.57 -3.54 4.68
C GLY A 47 -20.15 -4.08 4.91
N PRO A 48 -19.98 -5.41 4.96
CA PRO A 48 -18.68 -6.02 5.20
C PRO A 48 -17.63 -5.57 4.18
N VAL A 49 -16.39 -5.40 4.66
CA VAL A 49 -15.25 -5.02 3.83
C VAL A 49 -14.17 -6.08 3.95
N VAL A 50 -13.70 -6.57 2.81
CA VAL A 50 -12.51 -7.44 2.71
C VAL A 50 -11.39 -6.63 2.09
N THR A 51 -10.21 -6.66 2.71
CA THR A 51 -8.99 -6.04 2.16
C THR A 51 -8.03 -7.13 1.72
N ILE A 52 -7.49 -7.01 0.52
CA ILE A 52 -6.62 -8.00 -0.12
C ILE A 52 -5.34 -7.30 -0.59
N GLU A 53 -4.21 -7.99 -0.48
CA GLU A 53 -2.97 -7.65 -1.16
C GLU A 53 -2.76 -8.74 -2.23
N ASN A 54 -2.58 -8.34 -3.48
CA ASN A 54 -2.67 -9.22 -4.65
C ASN A 54 -1.31 -9.75 -5.17
N GLY A 55 -0.25 -9.65 -4.36
CA GLY A 55 1.06 -10.19 -4.68
C GLY A 55 2.10 -9.11 -5.00
N ASP A 56 3.34 -9.57 -5.18
CA ASP A 56 4.51 -8.72 -5.45
C ASP A 56 4.77 -7.61 -4.43
N TRP A 57 4.43 -7.88 -3.16
CA TRP A 57 4.64 -6.95 -2.06
C TRP A 57 6.00 -7.10 -1.36
N LEU A 58 6.67 -8.26 -1.49
CA LEU A 58 7.87 -8.58 -0.70
C LEU A 58 9.17 -8.02 -1.28
N GLN A 59 9.32 -7.98 -2.60
CA GLN A 59 10.56 -7.60 -3.31
C GLN A 59 10.30 -6.46 -4.31
N GLY A 60 11.30 -5.62 -4.57
CA GLY A 60 11.28 -4.67 -5.70
C GLY A 60 11.75 -3.24 -5.37
N SER A 61 11.70 -2.84 -4.09
CA SER A 61 12.19 -1.55 -3.61
C SER A 61 13.58 -1.65 -2.96
N PRO A 62 14.32 -0.54 -2.86
CA PRO A 62 15.55 -0.46 -2.06
C PRO A 62 15.37 -0.85 -0.59
N LEU A 63 14.20 -0.60 0.02
CA LEU A 63 13.89 -1.08 1.37
C LEU A 63 13.81 -2.60 1.42
N ALA A 64 13.11 -3.22 0.48
CA ALA A 64 13.03 -4.68 0.41
C ALA A 64 14.42 -5.31 0.27
N TYR A 65 15.30 -4.71 -0.55
CA TYR A 65 16.69 -5.16 -0.68
C TYR A 65 17.49 -5.00 0.62
N TYR A 66 17.31 -3.87 1.32
CA TYR A 66 17.99 -3.62 2.59
C TYR A 66 17.61 -4.64 3.68
N VAL A 67 16.32 -5.00 3.77
CA VAL A 67 15.82 -5.94 4.79
C VAL A 67 16.19 -7.40 4.48
N ALA A 68 16.36 -7.76 3.20
CA ALA A 68 16.75 -9.10 2.81
C ALA A 68 18.23 -9.44 3.09
N LYS A 69 19.05 -8.43 3.45
CA LYS A 69 20.44 -8.60 3.88
C LYS A 69 20.54 -8.85 5.37
#